data_AF-A0A7N0TQY6-F1
#
_entry.id   AF-A0A7N0TQY6-F1
#
_cell.length_a   1.000
_cell.length_b   1.000
_cell.length_c   1.000
_cell.angle_alpha   90.00
_cell.angle_beta   90.00
_cell.angle_gamma   90.00
#
_symmetry.space_group_name_H-M   'P 1'
#
loop_
_entity.id
_entity.type
_entity.pdbx_description
1 polymer ?
#
loop_
_entity_poly.entity_id
_entity_poly.type
_entity_poly.pdbx_seq_one_letter_code
_entity_poly.pdbx_strand_id
1 'polypeptide(L)'
;MEATPNTAGAAPATNAGNGSMFPPPPNDAAASSAAQTDDPKQNLNQVINSIQKTLGLLHQLYLTVSSFNVASQLPLLQRLNSLVLELDNMSKLADKCNIQVPLEVLNLIDDGKNPDEFTRDIINGCITKNQITKGKTDAFKSLRKHLLEELEQAFPDEVESYREIRALSAAESKRLSQAQSSQPNGDAKVKPEQ
;
A
#
# COMPACT_ATOMS: atom_id res chain seq x y z
N MET A 1 34.25 3.38 79.90
CA MET A 1 35.19 3.62 78.79
C MET A 1 34.33 4.01 77.60
N GLU A 2 33.92 5.29 77.57
CA GLU A 2 34.51 6.37 76.73
C GLU A 2 34.15 6.15 75.25
N ALA A 3 33.14 6.83 74.71
CA ALA A 3 33.08 8.23 74.27
C ALA A 3 33.45 8.40 72.78
N THR A 4 32.41 8.75 72.01
CA THR A 4 32.28 9.47 70.71
C THR A 4 33.37 10.54 70.43
N PRO A 5 33.54 11.18 69.22
CA PRO A 5 32.41 11.70 68.41
C PRO A 5 32.61 12.06 66.90
N ASN A 6 31.48 12.50 66.29
CA ASN A 6 31.29 13.65 65.37
C ASN A 6 31.97 13.73 63.99
N THR A 7 31.53 14.48 62.96
CA THR A 7 30.27 15.14 62.50
C THR A 7 30.61 15.85 61.18
N ALA A 8 29.62 15.99 60.29
CA ALA A 8 29.31 17.14 59.42
C ALA A 8 30.35 17.70 58.41
N GLY A 9 29.90 17.79 57.15
CA GLY A 9 29.64 19.10 56.53
C GLY A 9 30.65 19.65 55.51
N ALA A 10 30.07 20.14 54.41
CA ALA A 10 30.52 21.24 53.54
C ALA A 10 31.50 20.97 52.39
N ALA A 11 31.00 21.18 51.17
CA ALA A 11 31.76 21.69 50.02
C ALA A 11 32.16 23.18 50.29
N PRO A 12 33.20 23.75 49.64
CA PRO A 12 33.07 24.22 48.25
C PRO A 12 34.35 24.13 47.38
N ALA A 13 34.20 24.59 46.13
CA ALA A 13 35.11 24.56 45.00
C ALA A 13 36.47 25.26 45.17
N THR A 14 37.47 24.80 44.42
CA THR A 14 38.54 25.63 43.85
C THR A 14 38.90 25.16 42.43
N ASN A 15 39.05 26.14 41.53
CA ASN A 15 39.31 26.01 40.11
C ASN A 15 40.70 26.61 39.83
N ALA A 16 41.59 25.90 39.13
CA ALA A 16 42.81 26.41 38.49
C ALA A 16 43.23 25.37 37.43
N GLY A 17 43.09 25.61 36.11
CA GLY A 17 44.06 26.32 35.26
C GLY A 17 45.34 25.48 35.08
N ASN A 18 45.84 25.06 33.91
CA ASN A 18 45.72 25.57 32.54
C ASN A 18 46.36 24.56 31.55
N GLY A 19 45.77 24.41 30.36
CA GLY A 19 46.42 24.15 29.06
C GLY A 19 47.27 22.90 28.78
N SER A 20 46.73 21.95 27.99
CA SER A 20 47.41 21.47 26.77
C SER A 20 46.42 20.75 25.84
N MET A 21 46.67 20.93 24.55
CA MET A 21 45.82 20.77 23.38
C MET A 21 45.91 19.36 22.80
N PHE A 22 44.81 18.59 22.75
CA PHE A 22 44.64 17.45 21.85
C PHE A 22 43.14 17.20 21.59
N PRO A 23 42.61 17.44 20.38
CA PRO A 23 41.26 16.99 20.03
C PRO A 23 41.26 15.48 19.71
N PRO A 24 40.30 14.69 20.23
CA PRO A 24 40.06 13.34 19.75
C PRO A 24 39.45 13.39 18.32
N PRO A 25 39.69 12.36 17.48
CA PRO A 25 39.30 12.36 16.08
C PRO A 25 37.77 12.37 15.90
N PRO A 26 37.25 12.86 14.75
CA PRO A 26 35.82 12.92 14.51
C PRO A 26 35.30 11.51 14.31
N ASN A 27 34.41 11.07 15.20
CA ASN A 27 33.52 9.96 14.87
C ASN A 27 32.62 10.46 13.75
N ASP A 28 32.82 9.90 12.55
CA ASP A 28 31.83 9.88 11.49
C ASP A 28 30.61 9.07 11.97
N ALA A 29 29.85 9.64 12.90
CA ALA A 29 28.43 9.38 12.98
C ALA A 29 27.81 10.12 11.79
N ALA A 30 28.07 9.58 10.59
CA ALA A 30 27.12 9.67 9.50
C ALA A 30 25.82 9.15 10.10
N ALA A 31 25.00 10.08 10.59
CA ALA A 31 23.60 9.88 10.81
C ALA A 31 23.12 9.28 9.50
N SER A 32 22.93 7.97 9.54
CA SER A 32 22.16 7.26 8.56
C SER A 32 20.81 7.93 8.67
N SER A 33 20.58 8.93 7.82
CA SER A 33 19.26 9.24 7.33
C SER A 33 18.81 7.94 6.69
N ALA A 34 18.31 7.04 7.55
CA ALA A 34 17.45 5.97 7.16
C ALA A 34 16.31 6.69 6.46
N ALA A 35 16.40 6.76 5.14
CA ALA A 35 15.24 6.89 4.31
C ALA A 35 14.38 5.69 4.72
N GLN A 36 13.50 5.92 5.69
CA GLN A 36 12.39 5.06 6.00
C GLN A 36 11.55 5.09 4.74
N THR A 37 11.83 4.18 3.82
CA THR A 37 10.81 3.67 2.91
C THR A 37 9.78 3.02 3.83
N ASP A 38 8.87 3.84 4.36
CA ASP A 38 7.71 3.40 5.11
C ASP A 38 6.99 2.37 4.22
N ASP A 39 7.04 1.10 4.62
CA ASP A 39 6.36 0.05 3.88
C ASP A 39 4.84 0.34 3.98
N PRO A 40 4.12 0.52 2.85
CA PRO A 40 2.69 0.79 2.88
C PRO A 40 1.90 -0.27 3.65
N LYS A 41 2.40 -1.53 3.68
CA LYS A 41 1.79 -2.59 4.50
C LYS A 41 1.99 -2.34 5.98
N GLN A 42 3.15 -1.84 6.40
CA GLN A 42 3.42 -1.53 7.81
C GLN A 42 2.54 -0.36 8.28
N ASN A 43 2.40 0.69 7.46
CA ASN A 43 1.50 1.81 7.75
C ASN A 43 0.05 1.35 7.91
N LEU A 44 -0.42 0.48 7.01
CA LEU A 44 -1.76 -0.10 7.11
C LEU A 44 -1.94 -0.90 8.40
N ASN A 45 -0.97 -1.73 8.78
CA ASN A 45 -1.01 -2.48 10.04
C ASN A 45 -1.07 -1.56 11.27
N GLN A 46 -0.35 -0.43 11.25
CA GLN A 46 -0.42 0.55 12.34
C GLN A 46 -1.82 1.16 12.47
N VAL A 47 -2.44 1.53 11.35
CA VAL A 47 -3.83 2.03 11.33
C VAL A 47 -4.80 0.96 11.85
N ILE A 48 -4.68 -0.29 11.40
CA ILE A 48 -5.52 -1.42 11.87
C ILE A 48 -5.39 -1.59 13.39
N ASN A 49 -4.16 -1.59 13.92
CA ASN A 49 -3.92 -1.72 15.35
C ASN A 49 -4.51 -0.55 16.15
N SER A 50 -4.43 0.68 15.63
CA SER A 50 -5.01 1.87 16.26
C SER A 50 -6.56 1.82 16.26
N ILE A 51 -7.17 1.34 15.17
CA ILE A 51 -8.62 1.10 15.10
C ILE A 51 -9.05 0.07 16.16
N GLN A 52 -8.34 -1.06 16.26
CA GLN A 52 -8.63 -2.09 17.27
C GLN A 52 -8.49 -1.56 18.69
N LYS A 53 -7.45 -0.78 18.96
CA LYS A 53 -7.24 -0.13 20.26
C LYS A 53 -8.36 0.86 20.58
N THR A 54 -8.78 1.66 19.61
CA THR A 54 -9.90 2.60 19.73
C THR A 54 -11.20 1.88 20.08
N LEU A 55 -11.50 0.77 19.39
CA LEU A 55 -12.66 -0.07 19.68
C LEU A 55 -12.60 -0.65 21.10
N GLY A 56 -11.42 -1.11 21.53
CA GLY A 56 -11.19 -1.59 22.89
C GLY A 56 -11.43 -0.52 23.95
N LEU A 57 -10.92 0.70 23.75
CA LEU A 57 -11.15 1.84 24.63
C LEU A 57 -12.63 2.23 24.68
N LEU A 58 -13.33 2.22 23.55
CA LEU A 58 -14.76 2.52 23.47
C LEU A 58 -15.60 1.49 24.23
N HIS A 59 -15.29 0.20 24.08
CA HIS A 59 -15.96 -0.86 24.82
C HIS A 59 -15.71 -0.74 26.33
N GLN A 60 -14.47 -0.46 26.71
CA GLN A 60 -14.07 -0.29 28.10
C GLN A 60 -14.72 0.95 28.73
N LEU A 61 -14.90 2.03 27.96
CA LEU A 61 -15.68 3.20 28.37
C LEU A 61 -17.16 2.84 28.56
N TYR A 62 -17.77 2.12 27.61
CA TYR A 62 -19.14 1.63 27.72
C TYR A 62 -19.37 0.83 29.01
N LEU A 63 -18.49 -0.11 29.35
CA LEU A 63 -18.60 -0.91 30.58
C LEU A 63 -18.55 -0.04 31.84
N THR A 64 -17.68 0.98 31.89
CA THR A 64 -17.60 1.92 33.01
C THR A 64 -18.87 2.74 33.17
N VAL A 65 -19.43 3.23 32.07
CA VAL A 65 -20.65 4.04 32.08
C VAL A 65 -21.87 3.19 32.44
N SER A 66 -21.96 1.97 31.89
CA SER A 66 -23.06 1.04 32.14
C SER A 66 -23.15 0.60 33.61
N SER A 67 -22.00 0.45 34.28
CA SER A 67 -21.90 0.05 35.69
C SER A 67 -21.37 1.16 36.60
N PHE A 68 -21.74 2.40 36.31
CA PHE A 68 -21.17 3.57 36.97
C PHE A 68 -21.41 3.57 38.48
N ASN A 69 -20.35 3.87 39.23
CA ASN A 69 -20.39 4.13 40.67
C ASN A 69 -19.37 5.22 41.06
N VAL A 70 -19.41 5.69 42.31
CA VAL A 70 -18.54 6.78 42.79
C VAL A 70 -17.05 6.46 42.64
N ALA A 71 -16.63 5.20 42.84
CA ALA A 71 -15.24 4.79 42.67
C ALA A 71 -14.78 4.80 41.20
N SER A 72 -15.72 4.74 40.25
CA SER A 72 -15.44 4.75 38.81
C SER A 72 -15.28 6.15 38.20
N GLN A 73 -15.51 7.22 38.98
CA GLN A 73 -15.47 8.61 38.48
C GLN A 73 -14.10 9.01 37.91
N LEU A 74 -13.01 8.69 38.61
CA LEU A 74 -11.66 9.00 38.13
C LEU A 74 -11.25 8.11 36.92
N PRO A 75 -11.45 6.77 36.97
CA PRO A 75 -11.24 5.92 35.79
C PRO A 75 -12.02 6.33 34.55
N LEU A 76 -13.26 6.84 34.70
CA LEU A 76 -14.06 7.32 33.59
C LEU A 76 -13.38 8.47 32.85
N LEU A 77 -12.90 9.48 33.59
CA LEU A 77 -12.18 10.63 33.02
C LEU A 77 -10.90 10.20 32.31
N GLN A 78 -10.14 9.28 32.92
CA GLN A 78 -8.92 8.72 32.32
C GLN A 78 -9.21 7.97 31.01
N ARG A 79 -10.29 7.18 30.97
CA ARG A 79 -10.72 6.45 29.76
C ARG A 79 -11.18 7.39 28.65
N LEU A 80 -11.92 8.44 28.99
CA LEU A 80 -12.33 9.48 28.04
C LEU A 80 -11.11 10.17 27.40
N ASN A 81 -10.15 10.62 28.22
CA ASN A 81 -8.94 11.25 27.71
C ASN A 81 -8.10 10.29 26.86
N SER A 82 -8.03 9.02 27.26
CA SER A 82 -7.32 7.99 26.48
C SER A 82 -7.96 7.76 25.12
N LEU A 83 -9.30 7.77 25.03
CA LEU A 83 -10.03 7.66 23.77
C LEU A 83 -9.76 8.86 22.86
N VAL A 84 -9.80 10.08 23.39
CA VAL A 84 -9.50 11.30 22.62
C VAL A 84 -8.07 11.27 22.07
N LEU A 85 -7.09 10.89 22.90
CA LEU A 85 -5.69 10.77 22.48
C LEU A 85 -5.50 9.71 21.39
N GLU A 86 -6.19 8.57 21.51
CA GLU A 86 -6.09 7.52 20.49
C GLU A 86 -6.78 7.91 19.17
N LEU A 87 -7.90 8.64 19.22
CA LEU A 87 -8.55 9.16 18.00
C LEU A 87 -7.66 10.17 17.26
N ASP A 88 -6.96 11.04 17.98
CA ASP A 88 -5.97 11.96 17.39
C ASP A 88 -4.78 11.19 16.77
N ASN A 89 -4.29 10.15 17.46
CA ASN A 89 -3.25 9.27 16.93
C ASN A 89 -3.72 8.53 15.66
N MET A 90 -4.93 7.98 15.68
CA MET A 90 -5.54 7.29 14.54
C MET A 90 -5.65 8.21 13.32
N SER A 91 -6.06 9.47 13.51
CA SER A 91 -6.11 10.47 12.44
C SER A 91 -4.73 10.71 11.83
N LYS A 92 -3.68 10.85 12.64
CA LYS A 92 -2.30 11.06 12.17
C LYS A 92 -1.73 9.85 11.44
N LEU A 93 -2.10 8.64 11.86
CA LEU A 93 -1.71 7.40 11.18
C LEU A 93 -2.44 7.24 9.84
N ALA A 94 -3.69 7.68 9.76
CA ALA A 94 -4.48 7.62 8.53
C ALA A 94 -3.86 8.46 7.39
N ASP A 95 -3.26 9.61 7.69
CA ASP A 95 -2.57 10.45 6.71
C ASP A 95 -1.42 9.73 5.99
N LYS A 96 -0.83 8.71 6.63
CA LYS A 96 0.26 7.89 6.06
C LYS A 96 -0.24 6.70 5.23
N CYS A 97 -1.56 6.47 5.20
CA CYS A 97 -2.18 5.35 4.52
C CYS A 97 -2.81 5.79 3.19
N ASN A 98 -1.98 5.87 2.14
CA ASN A 98 -2.42 6.31 0.82
C ASN A 98 -2.99 5.14 -0.01
N ILE A 99 -4.17 4.64 0.37
CA ILE A 99 -4.88 3.57 -0.33
C ILE A 99 -6.11 4.15 -1.04
N GLN A 100 -6.25 3.88 -2.34
CA GLN A 100 -7.46 4.24 -3.08
C GLN A 100 -8.51 3.14 -2.92
N VAL A 101 -9.71 3.53 -2.51
CA VAL A 101 -10.85 2.62 -2.33
C VAL A 101 -11.96 3.05 -3.29
N PRO A 102 -12.46 2.14 -4.16
CA PRO A 102 -13.61 2.43 -5.01
C PRO A 102 -14.85 2.79 -4.19
N LEU A 103 -15.66 3.74 -4.68
CA LEU A 103 -16.85 4.20 -3.96
C LEU A 103 -17.90 3.09 -3.80
N GLU A 104 -17.96 2.16 -4.73
CA GLU A 104 -18.85 1.00 -4.67
C GLU A 104 -18.55 0.12 -3.45
N VAL A 105 -17.27 0.01 -3.05
CA VAL A 105 -16.88 -0.73 -1.85
C VAL A 105 -17.38 -0.02 -0.59
N LEU A 106 -17.33 1.32 -0.55
CA LEU A 106 -17.90 2.12 0.54
C LEU A 106 -19.41 1.92 0.66
N ASN A 107 -20.15 1.93 -0.46
CA ASN A 107 -21.59 1.69 -0.44
C ASN A 107 -21.95 0.29 0.09
N LEU A 108 -21.15 -0.74 -0.23
CA LEU A 108 -21.37 -2.08 0.34
C LEU A 108 -21.18 -2.10 1.86
N ILE A 109 -20.21 -1.34 2.38
CA ILE A 109 -19.96 -1.24 3.82
C ILE A 109 -21.14 -0.54 4.51
N ASP A 110 -21.64 0.56 3.94
CA ASP A 110 -22.78 1.31 4.48
C ASP A 110 -24.07 0.48 4.51
N ASP A 111 -24.27 -0.37 3.50
CA ASP A 111 -25.37 -1.32 3.41
C ASP A 111 -25.21 -2.55 4.33
N GLY A 112 -24.07 -2.68 5.02
CA GLY A 112 -23.74 -3.84 5.87
C GLY A 112 -23.45 -5.14 5.09
N LYS A 113 -23.11 -5.02 3.80
CA LYS A 113 -22.71 -6.15 2.95
C LYS A 113 -21.20 -6.40 3.03
N ASN A 114 -20.78 -7.57 2.54
CA ASN A 114 -19.36 -7.90 2.48
C ASN A 114 -18.68 -7.15 1.30
N PRO A 115 -17.67 -6.29 1.53
CA PRO A 115 -16.95 -5.58 0.46
C PRO A 115 -16.25 -6.53 -0.54
N ASP A 116 -15.96 -7.78 -0.17
CA ASP A 116 -15.39 -8.79 -1.07
C ASP A 116 -16.33 -9.15 -2.24
N GLU A 117 -17.62 -8.85 -2.12
CA GLU A 117 -18.59 -9.02 -3.19
C GLU A 117 -18.25 -8.16 -4.41
N PHE A 118 -17.82 -6.91 -4.20
CA PHE A 118 -17.34 -6.07 -5.28
C PHE A 118 -16.15 -6.71 -6.01
N THR A 119 -15.15 -7.17 -5.26
CA THR A 119 -13.96 -7.81 -5.83
C THR A 119 -14.34 -9.05 -6.65
N ARG A 120 -15.25 -9.88 -6.11
CA ARG A 120 -15.78 -11.06 -6.80
C ARG A 120 -16.50 -10.68 -8.08
N ASP A 121 -17.35 -9.66 -8.06
CA ASP A 121 -18.13 -9.23 -9.22
C ASP A 121 -17.25 -8.66 -10.33
N ILE A 122 -16.20 -7.91 -9.97
CA ILE A 122 -15.22 -7.40 -10.94
C ILE A 122 -14.44 -8.56 -11.58
N ILE A 123 -13.99 -9.54 -10.79
CA ILE A 123 -13.27 -10.71 -11.31
C ILE A 123 -14.19 -11.52 -12.24
N ASN A 124 -15.41 -11.83 -11.80
CA ASN A 124 -16.38 -12.56 -12.61
C ASN A 124 -16.75 -11.81 -13.88
N GLY A 125 -16.98 -10.50 -13.78
CA GLY A 125 -17.24 -9.63 -14.92
C GLY A 125 -16.08 -9.60 -15.91
N CYS A 126 -14.84 -9.63 -15.43
CA CYS A 126 -13.64 -9.74 -16.27
C CYS A 126 -13.61 -11.09 -17.00
N ILE A 127 -13.88 -12.20 -16.31
CA ILE A 127 -13.95 -13.54 -16.90
C ILE A 127 -15.01 -13.58 -18.01
N THR A 128 -16.23 -13.12 -17.72
CA THR A 128 -17.32 -13.09 -18.70
C THR A 128 -16.97 -12.22 -19.90
N LYS A 129 -16.45 -11.01 -19.69
CA LYS A 129 -16.02 -10.12 -20.78
C LYS A 129 -14.90 -10.74 -21.62
N ASN A 130 -13.95 -11.43 -20.99
CA ASN A 130 -12.88 -12.13 -21.70
C ASN A 130 -13.44 -13.26 -22.57
N GLN A 131 -14.33 -14.09 -22.03
CA GLN A 131 -14.99 -15.16 -22.78
C GLN A 131 -15.82 -14.62 -23.95
N ILE A 132 -16.61 -13.57 -23.73
CA ILE A 132 -17.38 -12.92 -24.79
C ILE A 132 -16.45 -12.37 -25.89
N THR A 133 -15.35 -11.72 -25.49
CA THR A 133 -14.38 -11.14 -26.44
C THR A 133 -13.69 -12.23 -27.26
N LYS A 134 -13.32 -13.34 -26.61
CA LYS A 134 -12.78 -14.53 -27.28
C LYS A 134 -13.81 -15.13 -28.25
N GLY A 135 -15.05 -15.33 -27.81
CA GLY A 135 -16.13 -15.86 -28.65
C GLY A 135 -16.42 -14.98 -29.87
N LYS A 136 -16.47 -13.65 -29.70
CA LYS A 136 -16.58 -12.70 -30.81
C LYS A 136 -15.40 -12.84 -31.78
N THR A 137 -14.18 -12.88 -31.25
CA THR A 137 -12.95 -13.03 -32.06
C THR A 137 -12.98 -14.33 -32.86
N ASP A 138 -13.39 -15.43 -32.25
CA ASP A 138 -13.43 -16.74 -32.90
C ASP A 138 -14.57 -16.82 -33.92
N ALA A 139 -15.72 -16.18 -33.68
CA ALA A 139 -16.79 -16.03 -34.66
C ALA A 139 -16.33 -15.24 -35.90
N PHE A 140 -15.61 -14.12 -35.71
CA PHE A 140 -15.04 -13.36 -36.82
C PHE A 140 -13.99 -14.16 -37.60
N LYS A 141 -13.14 -14.93 -36.91
CA LYS A 141 -12.19 -15.85 -37.58
C LYS A 141 -12.92 -16.91 -38.40
N SER A 142 -13.98 -17.50 -37.86
CA SER A 142 -14.79 -18.52 -38.54
C SER A 142 -15.49 -17.94 -39.77
N LEU A 143 -16.14 -16.78 -39.65
CA LEU A 143 -16.78 -16.09 -40.78
C LEU A 143 -15.77 -15.78 -41.89
N ARG A 144 -14.61 -15.25 -41.51
CA ARG A 144 -13.52 -14.97 -42.45
C ARG A 144 -13.08 -16.24 -43.18
N LYS A 145 -12.94 -17.35 -42.46
CA LYS A 145 -12.53 -18.64 -43.05
C LYS A 145 -13.54 -19.09 -44.10
N HIS A 146 -14.83 -19.15 -43.74
CA HIS A 146 -15.89 -19.56 -44.67
C HIS A 146 -15.98 -18.65 -45.89
N LEU A 147 -15.87 -17.33 -45.71
CA LEU A 147 -15.88 -16.39 -46.83
C LEU A 147 -14.70 -16.61 -47.78
N LEU A 148 -13.51 -16.92 -47.24
CA LEU A 148 -12.34 -17.23 -48.06
C LEU A 148 -12.50 -18.55 -48.82
N GLU A 149 -13.10 -19.57 -48.21
CA GLU A 149 -13.36 -20.86 -48.86
C GLU A 149 -14.32 -20.72 -50.05
N GLU A 150 -15.41 -19.98 -49.89
CA GLU A 150 -16.37 -19.69 -50.97
C GLU A 150 -15.74 -18.84 -52.09
N LEU A 151 -14.96 -17.81 -51.73
CA LEU A 151 -14.26 -16.98 -52.70
C LEU A 151 -13.19 -17.76 -53.46
N GLU A 152 -12.51 -18.72 -52.84
CA GLU A 152 -11.49 -19.54 -53.50
C GLU A 152 -12.10 -20.44 -54.58
N GLN A 153 -13.34 -20.90 -54.37
CA GLN A 153 -14.08 -21.66 -55.36
C GLN A 153 -14.61 -20.78 -56.52
N ALA A 154 -15.02 -19.55 -56.25
CA ALA A 154 -15.59 -18.65 -57.26
C ALA A 154 -14.53 -17.84 -58.05
N PHE A 155 -13.45 -17.41 -57.37
CA PHE A 155 -12.45 -16.47 -57.88
C PHE A 155 -11.03 -16.77 -57.33
N PRO A 156 -10.36 -17.83 -57.82
CA PRO A 156 -9.09 -18.29 -57.27
C PRO A 156 -7.93 -17.27 -57.37
N ASP A 157 -7.81 -16.57 -58.51
CA ASP A 157 -6.71 -15.62 -58.76
C ASP A 157 -6.77 -14.38 -57.84
N GLU A 158 -7.99 -13.96 -57.50
CA GLU A 158 -8.27 -12.80 -56.63
C GLU A 158 -8.00 -13.14 -55.16
N VAL A 159 -8.27 -14.38 -54.75
CA VAL A 159 -7.96 -14.87 -53.39
C VAL A 159 -6.45 -14.95 -53.16
N GLU A 160 -5.67 -15.36 -54.16
CA GLU A 160 -4.20 -15.38 -54.05
C GLU A 160 -3.65 -13.95 -53.86
N SER A 161 -4.12 -13.00 -54.68
CA SER A 161 -3.78 -11.58 -54.53
C SER A 161 -4.16 -11.03 -53.14
N TYR A 162 -5.33 -11.42 -52.61
CA TYR A 162 -5.75 -11.05 -51.26
C TYR A 162 -4.85 -11.65 -50.17
N ARG A 163 -4.41 -12.90 -50.32
CA ARG A 163 -3.50 -13.57 -49.36
C ARG A 163 -2.15 -12.87 -49.29
N GLU A 164 -1.61 -12.43 -50.43
CA GLU A 164 -0.37 -11.64 -50.49
C GLU A 164 -0.51 -10.29 -49.77
N ILE A 165 -1.54 -9.51 -50.08
CA ILE A 165 -1.81 -8.22 -49.44
C ILE A 165 -1.95 -8.40 -47.91
N ARG A 166 -2.69 -9.43 -47.49
CA ARG A 166 -2.88 -9.79 -46.08
C ARG A 166 -1.55 -10.07 -45.38
N ALA A 167 -0.67 -10.84 -46.00
CA ALA A 167 0.63 -11.21 -45.44
C ALA A 167 1.53 -9.97 -45.31
N LEU A 168 1.53 -9.11 -46.32
CA LEU A 168 2.26 -7.84 -46.30
C LEU A 168 1.77 -6.91 -45.17
N SER A 169 0.45 -6.69 -45.05
CA SER A 169 -0.12 -5.84 -43.99
C SER A 169 0.12 -6.41 -42.58
N ALA A 170 0.10 -7.74 -42.43
CA ALA A 170 0.41 -8.39 -41.15
C ALA A 170 1.89 -8.24 -40.77
N ALA A 171 2.80 -8.37 -41.75
CA ALA A 171 4.23 -8.15 -41.54
C ALA A 171 4.55 -6.69 -41.21
N GLU A 172 3.88 -5.75 -41.88
CA GLU A 172 4.01 -4.31 -41.61
C GLU A 172 3.51 -3.95 -40.20
N SER A 173 2.32 -4.43 -39.80
CA SER A 173 1.80 -4.23 -38.44
C SER A 173 2.73 -4.81 -37.38
N LYS A 174 3.33 -5.99 -37.63
CA LYS A 174 4.30 -6.61 -36.73
C LYS A 174 5.57 -5.77 -36.61
N ARG A 175 6.09 -5.24 -37.73
CA ARG A 175 7.26 -4.34 -37.73
C ARG A 175 6.98 -3.04 -36.99
N LEU A 176 5.82 -2.42 -37.19
CA LEU A 176 5.41 -1.21 -36.47
C LEU A 176 5.30 -1.45 -34.96
N SER A 177 4.72 -2.58 -34.53
CA SER A 177 4.65 -2.93 -33.11
C SER A 177 6.04 -3.17 -32.48
N GLN A 178 6.96 -3.79 -33.23
CA GLN A 178 8.34 -3.98 -32.78
C GLN A 178 9.12 -2.66 -32.74
N ALA A 179 8.95 -1.79 -33.74
CA ALA A 179 9.56 -0.48 -33.78
C ALA A 179 9.10 0.43 -32.63
N GLN A 180 7.80 0.38 -32.28
CA GLN A 180 7.26 1.08 -31.11
C GLN A 180 7.78 0.51 -29.79
N SER A 181 7.97 -0.82 -29.68
CA SER A 181 8.59 -1.43 -28.50
C SER A 181 10.09 -1.13 -28.35
N SER A 182 10.77 -0.74 -29.44
CA SER A 182 12.19 -0.36 -29.45
C SER A 182 12.45 1.14 -29.23
N GLN A 183 11.41 1.96 -28.98
CA GLN A 183 11.64 3.31 -28.47
C GLN A 183 12.06 3.23 -26.99
N PRO A 184 13.01 4.06 -26.54
CA PRO A 184 13.61 3.94 -25.22
C PRO A 184 12.64 4.48 -24.17
N ASN A 185 11.67 3.66 -23.75
CA ASN A 185 11.05 3.84 -22.45
C ASN A 185 12.04 3.28 -21.43
N GLY A 186 12.63 4.19 -20.65
CA GLY A 186 13.81 3.99 -19.82
C GLY A 186 13.87 2.63 -19.10
N ASP A 187 14.98 1.94 -19.34
CA ASP A 187 15.52 0.85 -18.53
C ASP A 187 15.53 1.22 -17.04
N ALA A 188 14.47 0.88 -16.31
CA ALA A 188 14.55 0.66 -14.88
C ALA A 188 15.03 -0.79 -14.66
N LYS A 189 16.35 -0.94 -14.66
CA LYS A 189 17.13 -2.06 -14.09
C LYS A 189 16.29 -2.96 -13.15
N VAL A 190 15.78 -4.07 -13.65
CA VAL A 190 15.43 -5.22 -12.81
C VAL A 190 16.66 -6.11 -12.76
N LYS A 191 17.41 -6.03 -11.66
CA LYS A 191 18.49 -6.98 -11.37
C LYS A 191 17.87 -8.39 -11.25
N PRO A 192 18.41 -9.41 -11.94
CA PRO A 192 18.11 -10.79 -11.61
C PRO A 192 18.82 -11.16 -10.30
N GLU A 193 18.05 -11.64 -9.33
CA GLU A 193 18.53 -12.18 -8.06
C GLU A 193 19.21 -13.55 -8.32
N GLN A 194 20.39 -13.75 -7.70
CA GLN A 194 21.05 -15.05 -7.57
C GLN A 194 20.65 -15.68 -6.24
#